data_AF-A0A9D2NBX5-F1
#
_entry.id   AF-A0A9D2NBX5-F1
#
_cell.length_a   1.000
_cell.length_b   1.000
_cell.length_c   1.000
_cell.angle_alpha   90.00
_cell.angle_beta   90.00
_cell.angle_gamma   90.00
#
_symmetry.space_group_name_H-M   'P 1'
#
loop_
_entity.id
_entity.type
_entity.pdbx_description
1 polymer ?
#
loop_
_entity_poly.entity_id
_entity_poly.type
_entity_poly.pdbx_seq_one_letter_code
_entity_poly.pdbx_strand_id
1 'polypeptide(L)'
;MKQTSGENDPMRDMAVEESVCGRYLPEGAAVNRNLPIQVAALCDTTGSLHPLWFRYMDADGWVRKVEIDSVLSGKTIHYAGIRIEQYICASLIGGRKRTYELRYSVESHRWYFFRMKD
;
A
#
# COMPACT_ATOMS: atom_id res chain seq x y z
N MET A 1 -16.54 -45.56 -28.54
CA MET A 1 -17.79 -45.07 -27.90
C MET A 1 -17.65 -45.32 -26.41
N LYS A 2 -17.65 -44.36 -25.48
CA LYS A 2 -18.05 -42.95 -25.47
C LYS A 2 -17.08 -42.14 -24.59
N GLN A 3 -16.93 -40.87 -24.95
CA GLN A 3 -16.38 -39.79 -24.12
C GLN A 3 -17.25 -39.58 -22.87
N THR A 4 -16.61 -39.19 -21.76
CA THR A 4 -17.19 -38.37 -20.70
C THR A 4 -16.12 -37.33 -20.35
N SER A 5 -16.04 -36.24 -21.12
CA SER A 5 -16.57 -34.92 -20.74
C SER A 5 -16.04 -34.49 -19.37
N GLY A 6 -14.92 -33.78 -19.39
CA GLY A 6 -14.45 -32.98 -18.27
C GLY A 6 -15.48 -31.89 -18.00
N GLU A 7 -16.06 -31.93 -16.81
CA GLU A 7 -16.85 -30.83 -16.27
C GLU A 7 -15.85 -29.80 -15.73
N ASN A 8 -15.52 -28.80 -16.54
CA ASN A 8 -14.84 -27.61 -16.07
C ASN A 8 -15.84 -26.87 -15.17
N ASP A 9 -15.69 -27.00 -13.85
CA ASP A 9 -16.51 -26.31 -12.87
C ASP A 9 -16.00 -24.86 -12.70
N PRO A 10 -16.68 -23.85 -13.28
CA PRO A 10 -16.18 -22.48 -13.34
C PRO A 10 -16.18 -21.79 -11.97
N MET A 11 -16.80 -22.39 -10.95
CA MET A 11 -16.80 -21.85 -9.59
C MET A 11 -15.53 -22.22 -8.81
N ARG A 12 -14.85 -23.31 -9.21
CA ARG A 12 -13.61 -23.77 -8.56
C ARG A 12 -12.38 -23.01 -9.04
N ASP A 13 -12.39 -22.55 -10.29
CA ASP A 13 -11.35 -21.67 -10.84
C ASP A 13 -11.42 -20.25 -10.27
N MET A 14 -12.60 -19.80 -9.81
CA MET A 14 -12.75 -18.48 -9.20
C MET A 14 -12.15 -18.38 -7.78
N ALA A 15 -11.83 -19.53 -7.16
CA ALA A 15 -11.11 -19.59 -5.89
C ALA A 15 -9.57 -19.73 -6.06
N VAL A 16 -9.08 -19.99 -7.27
CA VAL A 16 -7.62 -20.10 -7.54
C VAL A 16 -7.02 -18.75 -7.96
N GLU A 17 -7.83 -17.78 -8.39
CA GLU A 17 -7.39 -16.39 -8.54
C GLU A 17 -7.38 -15.58 -7.22
N GLU A 18 -7.76 -16.20 -6.09
CA GLU A 18 -7.64 -15.64 -4.75
C GLU A 18 -6.22 -15.80 -4.15
N SER A 19 -5.20 -16.01 -4.99
CA SER A 19 -3.79 -16.04 -4.62
C SER A 19 -2.93 -14.96 -5.29
N VAL A 20 -3.52 -13.97 -5.96
CA VAL A 20 -2.81 -12.79 -6.48
C VAL A 20 -2.88 -11.63 -5.47
N CYS A 21 -2.52 -11.87 -4.21
CA CYS A 21 -2.21 -10.78 -3.25
C CYS A 21 -0.86 -10.07 -3.58
N GLY A 22 -0.38 -10.19 -4.82
CA GLY A 22 1.03 -10.04 -5.16
C GLY A 22 1.43 -8.80 -5.95
N ARG A 23 0.54 -7.82 -6.23
CA ARG A 23 0.88 -6.72 -7.17
C ARG A 23 0.28 -5.34 -6.88
N TYR A 24 0.22 -4.85 -5.64
CA TYR A 24 -0.47 -3.57 -5.43
C TYR A 24 0.30 -2.52 -4.63
N LEU A 25 1.53 -2.24 -5.02
CA LEU A 25 2.08 -0.89 -4.79
C LEU A 25 1.79 0.01 -5.99
N PRO A 26 1.66 1.33 -5.79
CA PRO A 26 1.65 2.28 -6.89
C PRO A 26 2.93 2.10 -7.73
N GLU A 27 2.82 1.59 -8.96
CA GLU A 27 3.97 1.32 -9.84
C GLU A 27 4.31 2.50 -10.76
N GLY A 28 5.60 2.66 -11.04
CA GLY A 28 6.13 3.47 -12.15
C GLY A 28 6.50 4.93 -11.84
N ALA A 29 7.15 5.56 -12.82
CA ALA A 29 7.52 6.99 -12.81
C ALA A 29 6.30 7.94 -12.85
N ALA A 30 5.08 7.40 -13.01
CA ALA A 30 3.82 8.12 -13.08
C ALA A 30 3.08 8.23 -11.74
N VAL A 31 3.59 7.62 -10.65
CA VAL A 31 3.06 7.91 -9.32
C VAL A 31 3.31 9.38 -9.05
N ASN A 32 2.27 10.18 -9.12
CA ASN A 32 2.31 11.57 -8.71
C ASN A 32 2.88 11.57 -7.29
N ARG A 33 4.07 12.18 -7.12
CA ARG A 33 4.67 12.33 -5.79
C ARG A 33 3.61 13.05 -4.96
N ASN A 34 3.09 12.37 -3.95
CA ASN A 34 1.91 12.74 -3.16
C ASN A 34 0.58 12.11 -3.63
N LEU A 35 0.55 10.84 -4.03
CA LEU A 35 -0.70 10.11 -4.24
C LEU A 35 -1.48 10.09 -2.91
N PRO A 36 -2.71 10.66 -2.86
CA PRO A 36 -3.51 10.63 -1.64
C PRO A 36 -3.88 9.19 -1.28
N ILE A 37 -3.72 8.86 0.00
CA ILE A 37 -4.03 7.53 0.52
C ILE A 37 -4.89 7.65 1.78
N GLN A 38 -5.75 6.67 2.00
CA GLN A 38 -6.34 6.47 3.33
C GLN A 38 -5.43 5.56 4.14
N VAL A 39 -5.19 5.90 5.40
CA VAL A 39 -4.30 5.16 6.30
C VAL A 39 -5.04 4.81 7.58
N ALA A 40 -4.82 3.60 8.09
CA ALA A 40 -5.00 3.32 9.51
C ALA A 40 -3.66 3.39 10.20
N ALA A 41 -3.59 4.19 11.27
CA ALA A 41 -2.42 4.34 12.10
C ALA A 41 -2.84 4.33 13.57
N LEU A 42 -1.96 3.80 14.42
CA LEU A 42 -2.09 3.95 15.87
C LEU A 42 -1.39 5.23 16.29
N CYS A 43 -2.01 5.99 17.18
CA CYS A 43 -1.32 7.02 17.93
C CYS A 43 -0.88 6.38 19.25
N ASP A 44 0.42 6.35 19.51
CA ASP A 44 0.92 5.82 20.77
C ASP A 44 0.78 6.84 21.91
N THR A 45 1.20 6.43 23.12
CA THR A 45 1.12 7.27 24.32
C THR A 45 2.05 8.49 24.29
N THR A 46 2.96 8.59 23.32
CA THR A 46 3.85 9.74 23.11
C THR A 46 3.30 10.71 22.06
N GLY A 47 2.20 10.35 21.39
CA GLY A 47 1.65 11.10 20.26
C GLY A 47 2.27 10.72 18.91
N SER A 48 3.13 9.71 18.86
CA SER A 48 3.74 9.26 17.60
C SER A 48 2.77 8.38 16.83
N LEU A 49 2.68 8.59 15.51
CA LEU A 49 1.84 7.76 14.64
C LEU A 49 2.61 6.53 14.15
N HIS A 50 1.92 5.39 14.17
CA HIS A 50 2.40 4.08 13.72
C HIS A 50 1.47 3.56 12.61
N PRO A 51 1.81 3.75 11.33
CA PRO A 51 0.96 3.33 10.22
C PRO A 51 0.93 1.79 10.13
N LEU A 52 -0.28 1.24 10.01
CA LEU A 52 -0.54 -0.21 9.98
C LEU A 52 -0.86 -0.71 8.56
N TRP A 53 -1.72 0.02 7.86
CA TRP A 53 -2.07 -0.26 6.49
C TRP A 53 -2.54 0.99 5.80
N PHE A 54 -2.53 0.97 4.47
CA PHE A 54 -3.11 2.03 3.67
C PHE A 54 -3.92 1.47 2.50
N ARG A 55 -4.78 2.30 1.94
CA ARG A 55 -5.47 2.02 0.68
C ARG A 55 -5.46 3.22 -0.24
N TYR A 56 -5.50 2.94 -1.53
CA TYR A 56 -5.50 3.95 -2.60
C TYR A 56 -6.37 3.46 -3.76
N MET A 57 -6.79 4.40 -4.60
CA MET A 57 -7.45 4.10 -5.86
C MET A 57 -6.36 3.94 -6.93
N ASP A 58 -6.33 2.80 -7.61
CA ASP A 58 -5.41 2.57 -8.73
C ASP A 58 -5.89 3.23 -10.02
N ALA A 59 -5.12 3.08 -11.10
CA ALA A 59 -5.42 3.68 -12.40
C ALA A 59 -6.71 3.12 -13.04
N ASP A 60 -7.11 1.91 -12.65
CA ASP A 60 -8.30 1.22 -13.13
C ASP A 60 -9.54 1.55 -12.27
N GLY A 61 -9.39 2.41 -11.26
CA GLY A 61 -10.45 2.83 -10.34
C GLY A 61 -10.70 1.87 -9.18
N TRP A 62 -9.90 0.81 -9.03
CA TRP A 62 -10.05 -0.15 -7.94
C TRP A 62 -9.38 0.35 -6.67
N VAL A 63 -10.02 0.11 -5.54
CA VAL A 63 -9.42 0.38 -4.23
C VAL A 63 -8.51 -0.78 -3.86
N ARG A 64 -7.21 -0.50 -3.79
CA ARG A 64 -6.17 -1.46 -3.37
C ARG A 64 -5.79 -1.21 -1.92
N LYS A 65 -5.67 -2.27 -1.13
CA LYS A 65 -5.19 -2.24 0.26
C LYS A 65 -3.77 -2.82 0.33
N VAL A 66 -2.92 -2.20 1.13
CA VAL A 66 -1.54 -2.64 1.41
C VAL A 66 -1.36 -2.68 2.92
N GLU A 67 -1.10 -3.88 3.44
CA GLU A 67 -0.63 -4.06 4.82
C GLU A 67 0.82 -3.61 4.92
N ILE A 68 1.19 -2.93 6.02
CA ILE A 68 2.56 -2.53 6.30
C ILE A 68 3.17 -3.58 7.23
N ASP A 69 4.16 -4.32 6.74
CA ASP A 69 4.81 -5.37 7.55
C ASP A 69 5.78 -4.76 8.58
N SER A 70 6.43 -3.65 8.21
CA SER A 70 7.38 -2.98 9.10
C SER A 70 7.55 -1.49 8.78
N VAL A 71 7.72 -0.69 9.82
CA VAL A 71 8.21 0.69 9.72
C VAL A 71 9.71 0.67 10.01
N LEU A 72 10.52 0.94 8.99
CA LEU A 72 11.99 0.90 9.06
C LEU A 72 12.58 2.20 9.63
N SER A 73 11.91 3.33 9.43
CA SER A 73 12.34 4.64 9.93
C SER A 73 11.16 5.60 9.98
N GLY A 74 11.13 6.46 11.00
CA GLY A 74 10.20 7.59 11.12
C GLY A 74 10.97 8.86 11.48
N LYS A 75 10.65 9.99 10.84
CA LYS A 75 11.19 11.30 11.22
C LYS A 75 10.29 12.45 10.81
N THR A 76 10.34 13.52 11.59
CA THR A 76 9.75 14.81 11.21
C THR A 76 10.68 15.57 10.27
N ILE A 77 10.15 16.05 9.15
CA ILE A 77 10.84 16.95 8.22
C ILE A 77 10.03 18.23 8.04
N HIS A 78 10.71 19.34 7.75
CA HIS A 78 10.06 20.59 7.40
C HIS A 78 10.28 20.85 5.91
N TYR A 79 9.21 20.78 5.12
CA TYR A 79 9.25 21.04 3.68
C TYR A 79 8.48 22.32 3.38
N ALA A 80 9.18 23.36 2.92
CA ALA A 80 8.60 24.68 2.68
C ALA A 80 7.81 25.22 3.90
N GLY A 81 8.32 24.97 5.12
CA GLY A 81 7.69 25.39 6.38
C GLY A 81 6.57 24.47 6.87
N ILE A 82 6.15 23.47 6.09
CA ILE A 82 5.11 22.50 6.46
C ILE A 82 5.76 21.32 7.20
N ARG A 83 5.20 20.95 8.35
CA ARG A 83 5.64 19.81 9.14
C ARG A 83 5.10 18.52 8.55
N ILE A 84 6.02 17.65 8.14
CA ILE A 84 5.71 16.34 7.55
C ILE A 84 6.30 15.25 8.43
N GLU A 85 5.46 14.31 8.86
CA GLU A 85 5.94 13.05 9.41
C GLU A 85 6.23 12.10 8.25
N GLN A 86 7.50 11.76 8.07
CA GLN A 86 7.98 10.84 7.03
C GLN A 86 8.17 9.46 7.64
N TYR A 87 7.64 8.44 6.95
CA TYR A 87 7.80 7.03 7.30
C TYR A 87 8.39 6.24 6.14
N ILE A 88 9.46 5.49 6.42
CA ILE A 88 9.97 4.47 5.51
C ILE A 88 9.38 3.14 5.96
N CYS A 89 8.55 2.56 5.11
CA CYS A 89 7.82 1.33 5.38
C CYS A 89 8.29 0.23 4.44
N ALA A 90 8.08 -1.03 4.83
CA ALA A 90 8.28 -2.17 3.96
C ALA A 90 7.18 -3.21 4.09
N SER A 91 6.89 -3.86 2.96
CA SER A 91 5.92 -4.96 2.85
C SER A 91 6.39 -6.04 1.88
N LEU A 92 5.95 -7.27 2.09
CA LEU A 92 6.15 -8.41 1.22
C LEU A 92 5.09 -8.43 0.12
N ILE A 93 5.48 -8.11 -1.10
CA ILE A 93 4.56 -7.98 -2.24
C ILE A 93 5.10 -8.78 -3.41
N GLY A 94 4.30 -9.73 -3.88
CA GLY A 94 4.71 -10.65 -4.94
C GLY A 94 5.96 -11.45 -4.57
N GLY A 95 6.10 -11.82 -3.29
CA GLY A 95 7.26 -12.56 -2.77
C GLY A 95 8.54 -11.74 -2.64
N ARG A 96 8.51 -10.42 -2.86
CA ARG A 96 9.66 -9.53 -2.69
C ARG A 96 9.39 -8.49 -1.63
N LYS A 97 10.37 -8.24 -0.76
CA LYS A 97 10.32 -7.11 0.16
C LYS A 97 10.45 -5.82 -0.65
N ARG A 98 9.44 -4.97 -0.53
CA ARG A 98 9.39 -3.65 -1.16
C ARG A 98 9.44 -2.58 -0.09
N THR A 99 10.25 -1.54 -0.30
CA THR A 99 10.38 -0.42 0.62
C THR A 99 9.81 0.82 -0.05
N TYR A 100 9.09 1.64 0.71
CA TYR A 100 8.45 2.86 0.19
C TYR A 100 8.34 3.94 1.26
N GLU A 101 8.07 5.16 0.82
CA GLU A 101 7.96 6.35 1.65
C GLU A 101 6.51 6.80 1.74
N LEU A 102 5.96 6.83 2.96
CA LEU A 102 4.71 7.49 3.29
C LEU A 102 4.99 8.84 3.95
N ARG A 103 4.09 9.79 3.73
CA ARG A 103 4.16 11.12 4.34
C ARG A 103 2.82 11.52 4.92
N TYR A 104 2.84 12.10 6.11
CA TYR A 104 1.69 12.71 6.74
C TYR A 104 1.96 14.20 6.93
N SER A 105 1.11 15.06 6.35
CA SER A 105 1.13 16.49 6.64
C SER A 105 0.30 16.77 7.88
N VAL A 106 0.92 17.36 8.88
CA VAL A 106 0.28 17.68 10.16
C VAL A 106 -0.77 18.77 9.98
N GLU A 107 -0.48 19.77 9.14
CA GLU A 107 -1.32 20.96 8.91
C GLU A 107 -2.60 20.64 8.16
N SER A 108 -2.53 19.70 7.21
CA SER A 108 -3.69 19.30 6.40
C SER A 108 -4.34 18.00 6.87
N HIS A 109 -3.73 17.30 7.83
CA HIS A 109 -4.14 15.96 8.29
C HIS A 109 -4.28 14.96 7.13
N ARG A 110 -3.39 15.05 6.13
CA ARG A 110 -3.43 14.21 4.91
C ARG A 110 -2.23 13.30 4.81
N TRP A 111 -2.51 12.07 4.42
CA TRP A 111 -1.51 11.05 4.11
C TRP A 111 -1.27 10.93 2.62
N TYR A 112 -0.03 10.65 2.27
CA TYR A 112 0.39 10.46 0.90
C TYR A 112 1.37 9.31 0.75
N PHE A 113 1.20 8.54 -0.32
CA PHE A 113 2.27 7.70 -0.84
C PHE A 113 3.21 8.60 -1.65
N PHE A 114 4.46 8.71 -1.20
CA PHE A 114 5.40 9.63 -1.82
C PHE A 114 6.18 8.98 -2.96
N ARG A 115 6.82 7.83 -2.70
CA ARG A 115 7.60 7.08 -3.69
C ARG A 115 8.00 5.70 -3.18
N MET A 116 8.38 4.84 -4.12
CA MET A 116 9.21 3.66 -3.86
C MET A 116 10.63 4.07 -3.40
N LYS A 117 11.27 3.20 -2.63
CA LYS A 117 12.63 3.36 -2.09
C LYS A 117 13.65 2.35 -2.61
N ASP A 118 13.24 1.55 -3.60
CA ASP A 118 14.04 0.58 -4.35
C ASP A 118 15.48 1.03 -4.60
#